data_AF-A0AAU6HLG0-F1
#
_entry.id   AF-A0AAU6HLG0-F1
#
_cell.length_a   1.000
_cell.length_b   1.000
_cell.length_c   1.000
_cell.angle_alpha   90.00
_cell.angle_beta   90.00
_cell.angle_gamma   90.00
#
_symmetry.space_group_name_H-M   'P 1'
#
loop_
_entity.id
_entity.type
_entity.pdbx_description
1 polymer ?
#
loop_
_entity_poly.entity_id
_entity_poly.type
_entity_poly.pdbx_seq_one_letter_code
_entity_poly.pdbx_strand_id
1 'polypeptide(L)'
;MRDAIARALTWVLTVLPWTRRPAPGRHSAAHFAQQAAYEPVSVNPWRKPWRGPSAATVREIFHAEEVRSLTPEQRERWWAAAFSAIDVDYDFPTINITGAHRTVSA
;
A
#
# COMPACT_ATOMS: atom_id res chain seq x y z
N MET A 1 5.10 -24.35 -30.04
CA MET A 1 3.84 -25.12 -29.86
C MET A 1 2.70 -24.25 -29.35
N ARG A 2 2.90 -23.46 -28.29
CA ARG A 2 1.87 -22.57 -27.71
C ARG A 2 1.32 -21.54 -28.71
N ASP A 3 2.16 -20.99 -29.59
CA ASP A 3 1.74 -20.00 -30.58
C ASP A 3 0.84 -20.59 -31.68
N ALA A 4 1.06 -21.85 -32.05
CA ALA A 4 0.23 -22.54 -33.03
C ALA A 4 -1.19 -22.79 -32.48
N ILE A 5 -1.27 -23.20 -31.20
CA ILE A 5 -2.55 -23.37 -30.49
C ILE A 5 -3.27 -22.02 -30.37
N ALA A 6 -2.56 -20.96 -29.97
CA ALA A 6 -3.14 -19.63 -29.86
C ALA A 6 -3.67 -19.09 -31.20
N ARG A 7 -2.94 -19.32 -32.30
CA ARG A 7 -3.38 -18.93 -33.65
C ARG A 7 -4.60 -19.73 -34.10
N ALA A 8 -4.63 -21.04 -33.87
CA ALA A 8 -5.77 -21.88 -34.22
C ALA A 8 -7.04 -21.48 -33.46
N LEU A 9 -6.92 -21.25 -32.15
CA LEU A 9 -8.04 -20.77 -31.32
C LEU A 9 -8.52 -19.38 -31.77
N THR A 10 -7.61 -18.48 -32.09
CA THR A 10 -7.96 -17.15 -32.61
C THR A 10 -8.74 -17.26 -33.91
N TRP A 11 -8.31 -18.12 -34.84
CA TRP A 11 -9.03 -18.40 -36.09
C TRP A 11 -10.45 -18.90 -35.85
N VAL A 12 -10.62 -19.91 -35.01
CA VAL A 12 -11.95 -20.45 -34.66
C VAL A 12 -12.86 -19.36 -34.07
N LEU A 13 -12.33 -18.53 -33.17
CA LEU A 13 -13.07 -17.44 -32.53
C LEU A 13 -13.37 -16.25 -33.46
N THR A 14 -12.73 -16.13 -34.64
CA THR A 14 -13.06 -15.08 -35.61
C THR A 14 -14.24 -15.44 -36.53
N VAL A 15 -14.50 -16.74 -36.70
CA VAL A 15 -15.60 -17.28 -37.52
C VAL A 15 -16.93 -17.21 -36.76
N LEU A 16 -16.91 -17.41 -35.44
CA LEU A 16 -18.10 -17.36 -34.61
C LEU A 16 -18.53 -15.90 -34.37
N PRO A 17 -19.70 -15.46 -34.86
CA PRO A 17 -20.10 -14.06 -34.81
C PRO A 17 -20.32 -13.55 -33.37
N TRP A 18 -20.72 -14.42 -32.44
CA TRP A 18 -20.94 -14.07 -31.03
C TRP A 18 -19.65 -13.92 -30.21
N THR A 19 -18.51 -14.42 -30.71
CA THR A 19 -17.20 -14.25 -30.06
C THR A 19 -16.42 -13.06 -30.59
N ARG A 20 -16.94 -12.36 -31.62
CA ARG A 20 -16.35 -11.11 -32.09
C ARG A 20 -16.48 -10.06 -31.01
N ARG A 21 -15.34 -9.69 -30.43
CA ARG A 21 -15.29 -8.63 -29.43
C ARG A 21 -15.51 -7.28 -30.11
N PRO A 22 -16.54 -6.50 -29.73
CA PRO A 22 -16.80 -5.19 -30.34
C PRO A 22 -15.74 -4.14 -29.94
N ALA A 23 -14.96 -4.40 -28.89
CA ALA A 23 -13.94 -3.49 -28.40
C ALA A 23 -12.58 -4.20 -28.23
N PRO A 24 -11.46 -3.48 -28.43
CA PRO A 24 -10.13 -3.99 -28.12
C PRO A 24 -10.02 -4.39 -26.64
N GLY A 25 -9.40 -5.54 -26.37
CA GLY A 25 -9.21 -6.01 -24.99
C GLY A 25 -8.26 -5.09 -24.21
N ARG A 26 -8.36 -5.12 -22.87
CA ARG A 26 -7.51 -4.32 -21.96
C ARG A 26 -5.99 -4.54 -22.11
N HIS A 27 -5.59 -5.62 -22.79
CA HIS A 27 -4.19 -5.94 -23.08
C HIS A 27 -3.86 -5.87 -24.58
N SER A 28 -4.75 -5.29 -25.39
CA SER A 28 -4.50 -5.10 -26.82
C SER A 28 -3.66 -3.85 -27.05
N ALA A 29 -2.83 -3.87 -28.09
CA ALA A 29 -2.04 -2.72 -28.49
C ALA A 29 -2.92 -1.48 -28.76
N ALA A 30 -4.12 -1.67 -29.31
CA ALA A 30 -5.08 -0.59 -29.53
C ALA A 30 -5.58 0.05 -28.22
N HIS A 31 -5.75 -0.73 -27.15
CA HIS A 31 -6.11 -0.19 -25.84
C HIS A 31 -4.97 0.64 -25.23
N PHE A 32 -3.73 0.19 -25.38
CA PHE A 32 -2.56 0.96 -24.93
C PHE A 32 -2.36 2.25 -25.75
N ALA A 33 -2.59 2.19 -27.07
CA ALA A 33 -2.54 3.38 -27.93
C ALA A 33 -3.61 4.42 -27.55
N GLN A 34 -4.80 3.97 -27.14
CA GLN A 34 -5.86 4.85 -26.64
C GLN A 34 -5.54 5.45 -25.26
N GLN A 35 -4.91 4.69 -24.35
CA GLN A 35 -4.49 5.18 -23.03
C GLN A 35 -3.37 6.23 -23.12
N ALA A 36 -2.43 6.09 -24.07
CA ALA A 36 -1.36 7.07 -24.26
C ALA A 36 -1.87 8.48 -24.61
N ALA A 37 -3.08 8.59 -25.16
CA ALA A 37 -3.70 9.87 -25.51
C ALA A 37 -4.36 10.60 -24.32
N TYR A 38 -4.55 9.93 -23.18
CA TYR A 38 -5.13 10.50 -21.96
C TYR A 38 -4.37 9.97 -20.75
N GLU A 39 -3.20 10.54 -20.47
CA GLU A 39 -2.54 10.34 -19.18
C GLU A 39 -2.80 11.58 -18.29
N PRO A 40 -3.79 11.54 -17.37
CA PRO A 40 -3.79 12.48 -16.27
C PRO A 40 -2.52 12.24 -15.48
N VAL A 41 -1.78 13.31 -15.14
CA VAL A 41 -0.56 13.23 -14.34
C VAL A 41 -0.87 12.48 -13.05
N SER A 42 -0.50 11.20 -12.99
CA SER A 42 -0.68 10.40 -11.79
C SER A 42 0.29 10.94 -10.75
N VAL A 43 -0.24 11.59 -9.71
CA VAL A 43 0.55 11.97 -8.56
C VAL A 43 0.89 10.67 -7.85
N ASN A 44 2.02 10.05 -8.21
CA ASN A 44 2.46 8.82 -7.59
C ASN A 44 2.76 9.12 -6.10
N PRO A 45 1.94 8.64 -5.15
CA PRO A 45 2.14 8.93 -3.73
C PRO A 45 3.46 8.35 -3.21
N TRP A 46 4.01 7.35 -3.91
CA TRP A 46 5.28 6.67 -3.60
C TRP A 46 6.51 7.43 -4.09
N ARG A 47 6.37 8.55 -4.81
CA ARG A 47 7.51 9.43 -5.15
C ARG A 47 8.01 10.23 -3.95
N LYS A 48 7.17 10.46 -2.95
CA LYS A 48 7.56 11.21 -1.75
C LYS A 48 8.36 10.28 -0.84
N PRO A 49 9.59 10.65 -0.43
CA PRO A 49 10.34 9.87 0.54
C PRO A 49 9.52 9.68 1.82
N TRP A 50 9.56 8.47 2.38
CA TRP A 50 8.96 8.18 3.68
C TRP A 50 9.52 9.13 4.73
N ARG A 51 8.64 9.81 5.46
CA ARG A 51 9.01 10.80 6.49
C ARG A 51 9.05 10.23 7.91
N GLY A 52 8.58 9.01 8.10
CA GLY A 52 8.57 8.37 9.41
C GLY A 52 9.94 7.83 9.82
N PRO A 53 10.04 7.26 11.03
CA PRO A 53 11.29 6.70 11.53
C PRO A 53 11.82 5.57 10.64
N SER A 54 13.13 5.36 10.70
CA SER A 54 13.76 4.25 10.01
C SER A 54 13.36 2.92 10.64
N ALA A 55 13.40 1.83 9.86
CA ALA A 55 13.15 0.50 10.39
C ALA A 55 14.17 0.06 11.45
N ALA A 56 15.39 0.61 11.43
CA ALA A 56 16.40 0.34 12.46
C ALA A 56 15.98 0.95 13.80
N THR A 57 15.59 2.23 13.80
CA THR A 57 15.09 2.95 14.98
C THR A 57 13.89 2.25 15.61
N VAL A 58 12.94 1.79 14.78
CA VAL A 58 11.74 1.07 15.26
C VAL A 58 12.12 -0.27 15.92
N ARG A 59 13.10 -1.00 15.37
CA ARG A 59 13.58 -2.27 15.95
C ARG A 59 14.28 -2.07 17.28
N GLU A 60 15.07 -1.02 17.43
CA GLU A 60 15.72 -0.69 18.71
C GLU A 60 14.69 -0.51 19.82
N ILE A 61 13.57 0.16 19.54
CA ILE A 61 12.46 0.32 20.49
C ILE A 61 11.84 -1.04 20.83
N PHE A 62 11.51 -1.87 19.85
CA PHE A 62 10.87 -3.16 20.12
C PHE A 62 11.79 -4.17 20.82
N HIS A 63 13.11 -4.09 20.61
CA HIS A 63 14.09 -5.03 21.14
C HIS A 63 14.88 -4.48 22.35
N ALA A 64 14.47 -3.35 22.91
CA ALA A 64 15.07 -2.78 24.11
C ALA A 64 15.10 -3.80 25.26
N GLU A 65 16.20 -3.84 26.01
CA GLU A 65 16.41 -4.82 27.08
C GLU A 65 15.38 -4.63 28.21
N GLU A 66 15.00 -3.37 28.45
CA GLU A 66 14.00 -2.92 29.40
C GLU A 66 12.64 -3.59 29.19
N VAL A 67 12.32 -3.98 27.96
CA VAL A 67 11.04 -4.57 27.58
C VAL A 67 10.95 -6.06 27.91
N ARG A 68 12.09 -6.75 28.03
CA ARG A 68 12.16 -8.22 28.15
C ARG A 68 11.58 -8.75 29.45
N SER A 69 11.69 -7.97 30.54
CA SER A 69 11.14 -8.32 31.86
C SER A 69 9.73 -7.79 32.12
N LEU A 70 9.16 -6.99 31.21
CA LEU A 70 7.86 -6.37 31.40
C LEU A 70 6.71 -7.31 31.07
N THR A 71 5.60 -7.17 31.81
CA THR A 71 4.32 -7.78 31.40
C THR A 71 3.87 -7.20 30.05
N PRO A 72 3.00 -7.90 29.30
CA PRO A 72 2.49 -7.40 28.04
C PRO A 72 1.92 -5.96 28.13
N GLU A 73 1.14 -5.65 29.16
CA GLU A 73 0.53 -4.33 29.32
C GLU A 73 1.57 -3.24 29.63
N GLN A 74 2.59 -3.55 30.41
CA GLN A 74 3.68 -2.62 30.72
C GLN A 74 4.54 -2.36 29.49
N ARG A 75 4.79 -3.40 28.70
CA ARG A 75 5.53 -3.34 27.44
C ARG A 75 4.84 -2.44 26.43
N GLU A 76 3.54 -2.58 26.25
CA GLU A 76 2.77 -1.73 25.34
C GLU A 76 2.78 -0.26 25.77
N ARG A 77 2.66 0.02 27.08
CA ARG A 77 2.80 1.39 27.61
C ARG A 77 4.20 1.95 27.40
N TRP A 78 5.23 1.12 27.56
CA TRP A 78 6.61 1.50 27.33
C TRP A 78 6.85 1.84 25.85
N TRP A 79 6.34 1.02 24.92
CA TRP A 79 6.42 1.30 23.49
C TRP A 79 5.69 2.58 23.12
N ALA A 80 4.48 2.80 23.63
CA ALA A 80 3.73 4.03 23.41
C ALA A 80 4.53 5.27 23.85
N ALA A 81 5.18 5.21 25.01
CA ALA A 81 6.05 6.29 25.49
C ALA A 81 7.28 6.50 24.58
N ALA A 82 7.94 5.42 24.16
CA ALA A 82 9.12 5.47 23.30
C ALA A 82 8.80 6.03 21.90
N PHE A 83 7.67 5.64 21.31
CA PHE A 83 7.21 6.20 20.03
C PHE A 83 6.78 7.67 20.16
N SER A 84 6.10 8.04 21.25
CA SER A 84 5.75 9.44 21.52
C SER A 84 7.00 10.33 21.63
N ALA A 85 8.09 9.84 22.20
CA ALA A 85 9.36 10.58 22.30
C ALA A 85 10.02 10.88 20.94
N ILE A 86 9.66 10.13 19.89
CA ILE A 86 10.12 10.37 18.51
C ILE A 86 9.04 10.99 17.62
N ASP A 87 8.01 11.59 18.22
CA ASP A 87 6.88 12.23 17.54
C ASP A 87 6.10 11.26 16.61
N VAL A 88 6.05 9.99 17.01
CA VAL A 88 5.27 8.96 16.32
C VAL A 88 4.09 8.58 17.19
N ASP A 89 2.89 8.77 16.65
CA ASP A 89 1.67 8.30 17.28
C ASP A 89 1.62 6.77 17.20
N TYR A 90 1.79 6.12 18.35
CA TYR A 90 1.65 4.67 18.48
C TYR A 90 0.24 4.39 18.96
N ASP A 91 -0.62 4.04 17.99
CA ASP A 91 -2.04 3.75 18.17
C ASP A 91 -2.23 2.41 18.91
N PHE A 92 -1.93 2.43 20.21
CA PHE A 92 -2.28 1.36 21.14
C PHE A 92 -3.34 1.89 22.11
N PRO A 93 -4.45 1.18 22.31
CA PRO A 93 -5.60 1.64 23.11
C PRO A 93 -5.32 1.56 24.62
N THR A 94 -4.27 2.23 25.09
CA THR A 94 -3.97 2.40 26.51
C THR A 94 -4.37 3.76 27.06
N ILE A 95 -4.55 4.77 26.21
CA ILE A 95 -5.04 6.11 26.56
C ILE A 95 -5.90 6.59 25.37
N ASN A 96 -7.06 7.21 25.62
CA ASN A 96 -7.83 7.92 24.59
C ASN A 96 -7.05 9.18 24.13
N ILE A 97 -5.99 9.02 23.33
CA ILE A 97 -5.16 10.14 22.85
C ILE A 97 -5.90 10.98 21.81
N THR A 98 -6.94 10.43 21.18
CA THR A 98 -7.81 11.13 20.21
C THR A 98 -8.50 12.37 20.79
N GLY A 99 -8.62 12.47 22.12
CA GLY A 99 -9.16 13.66 22.79
C GLY A 99 -8.16 14.80 23.02
N ALA A 100 -6.85 14.53 23.04
CA ALA A 100 -5.83 15.51 23.42
C ALA A 100 -5.37 16.41 22.27
N HIS A 101 -5.44 15.95 21.01
CA HIS A 101 -5.07 16.77 19.85
C HIS A 101 -6.11 17.84 19.48
N ARG A 102 -7.37 17.71 19.93
CA ARG A 102 -8.44 18.66 19.58
C ARG A 102 -8.42 19.95 20.42
N THR A 103 -7.63 20.01 21.50
CA THR A 103 -7.61 21.16 22.43
C THR A 103 -6.44 22.13 22.21
N VAL A 104 -5.45 21.78 21.38
CA VAL A 104 -4.26 22.64 21.13
C VAL A 104 -4.38 23.50 19.86
N SER A 105 -5.50 23.40 19.13
CA SER A 105 -5.84 24.35 18.07
C SER A 105 -7.05 25.19 18.51
N ALA A 106 -6.76 26.24 19.29
CA ALA A 106 -7.67 27.35 19.56
C ALA A 106 -6.96 28.66 19.20
#